data_AF-A0A2K1IHF6-F1
#
_entry.id   AF-A0A2K1IHF6-F1
#
_cell.length_a   1.000
_cell.length_b   1.000
_cell.length_c   1.000
_cell.angle_alpha   90.00
_cell.angle_beta   90.00
_cell.angle_gamma   90.00
#
_symmetry.space_group_name_H-M   'P 1'
#
loop_
_entity.id
_entity.type
_entity.pdbx_description
1 polymer ?
#
loop_
_entity_poly.entity_id
_entity_poly.type
_entity_poly.pdbx_seq_one_letter_code
_entity_poly.pdbx_strand_id
1 'polypeptide(L)' 'MGRNQFLAQGFVKGKPKNQTLTPLKFQHDLRSVAKERAGRKLGGHNSD' A
#
# COMPACT_ATOMS: atom_id res chain seq x y z
N MET A 1 -9.82 -2.10 5.47
CA MET A 1 -9.40 -0.69 5.37
C MET A 1 -8.57 -0.52 4.10
N GLY A 2 -8.92 0.44 3.24
CA GLY A 2 -8.41 0.54 1.85
C GLY A 2 -7.12 1.34 1.70
N ARG A 3 -6.51 1.29 0.50
CA ARG A 3 -5.31 2.06 0.12
C ARG A 3 -5.73 3.28 -0.71
N ASN A 4 -5.41 4.48 -0.23
CA ASN A 4 -5.54 5.70 -1.01
C ASN A 4 -4.31 5.86 -1.93
N GLN A 5 -4.53 6.34 -3.16
CA GLN A 5 -3.42 6.67 -4.06
C GLN A 5 -2.67 7.89 -3.50
N PHE A 6 -1.34 7.80 -3.35
CA PHE A 6 -0.51 8.94 -2.95
C PHE A 6 -0.25 9.84 -4.15
N LEU A 7 -1.08 10.85 -4.35
CA LEU A 7 -0.91 11.86 -5.40
C LEU A 7 -0.87 13.26 -4.79
N ALA A 8 0.04 14.11 -5.28
CA ALA A 8 0.05 15.51 -4.94
C ALA A 8 -1.26 16.16 -5.44
N GLN A 9 -2.08 16.65 -4.51
CA GLN A 9 -3.36 17.36 -4.76
C GLN A 9 -4.49 16.55 -5.42
N GLY A 10 -4.42 15.20 -5.44
CA GLY A 10 -5.55 14.37 -5.89
C GLY A 10 -5.83 14.34 -7.39
N PHE A 11 -4.92 14.84 -8.23
CA PHE A 11 -5.05 14.73 -9.69
C PHE A 11 -4.31 13.51 -10.23
N VAL A 12 -5.03 12.60 -10.90
CA VAL A 12 -4.44 11.49 -11.65
C VAL A 12 -4.18 11.95 -13.08
N LYS A 13 -2.92 11.93 -13.52
CA LYS A 13 -2.56 12.16 -14.93
C LYS A 13 -2.97 10.93 -15.76
N GLY A 14 -3.63 11.15 -16.90
CA GLY A 14 -4.00 10.09 -17.86
C GLY A 14 -5.52 9.91 -18.05
N LYS A 15 -5.91 8.76 -18.61
CA LYS A 15 -7.30 8.44 -18.99
C LYS A 15 -8.22 8.33 -17.77
N PRO A 16 -9.53 8.66 -17.91
CA PRO A 16 -10.48 8.75 -16.79
C PRO A 16 -10.67 7.47 -15.96
N LYS A 17 -10.35 6.30 -16.52
CA LYS A 17 -10.43 5.00 -15.84
C LYS A 17 -9.62 4.94 -14.53
N ASN A 18 -8.50 5.65 -14.45
CA ASN A 18 -7.62 5.64 -13.29
C ASN A 18 -7.82 6.85 -12.38
N GLN A 19 -8.71 7.79 -12.75
CA GLN A 19 -8.92 9.07 -12.07
C GLN A 19 -9.78 8.96 -10.81
N THR A 20 -10.38 7.81 -10.54
CA THR A 20 -11.19 7.63 -9.34
C THR A 20 -10.30 7.63 -8.09
N LEU A 21 -10.47 8.67 -7.27
CA LEU A 21 -9.85 8.82 -5.94
C LEU A 21 -10.43 7.85 -4.89
N THR A 22 -11.36 6.97 -5.30
CA THR A 22 -11.92 5.94 -4.44
C THR A 22 -10.82 4.99 -3.94
N PRO A 23 -10.91 4.52 -2.68
CA PRO A 23 -9.89 3.67 -2.09
C PRO A 23 -9.73 2.40 -2.91
N LEU A 24 -8.54 2.22 -3.49
CA LEU A 24 -8.17 0.96 -4.10
C LEU A 24 -8.17 -0.10 -3.01
N LYS A 25 -8.75 -1.27 -3.32
CA LYS A 25 -8.59 -2.44 -2.46
C LYS A 25 -7.10 -2.76 -2.43
N PHE A 26 -6.55 -2.75 -1.22
CA PHE A 26 -5.16 -3.11 -1.03
C PHE A 26 -5.01 -4.61 -1.30
N GLN A 27 -4.03 -4.98 -2.13
CA GLN A 27 -3.91 -6.36 -2.64
C GLN A 27 -3.44 -7.35 -1.56
N HIS A 28 -2.69 -6.90 -0.57
CA HIS A 28 -2.16 -7.76 0.48
C HIS A 28 -3.01 -7.68 1.74
N ASP A 29 -3.01 -8.75 2.52
CA ASP A 29 -3.62 -8.73 3.85
C ASP A 29 -2.79 -7.84 4.80
N LEU A 30 -3.48 -7.20 5.75
CA LEU A 30 -2.88 -6.35 6.77
C LEU A 30 -1.88 -7.12 7.64
N ARG A 31 -2.10 -8.42 7.87
CA ARG A 31 -1.16 -9.28 8.61
C ARG A 31 0.17 -9.44 7.89
N SER A 32 0.14 -9.56 6.56
CA SER A 32 1.36 -9.67 5.74
C SER A 32 2.17 -8.38 5.82
N VAL A 33 1.51 -7.23 5.70
CA VAL A 33 2.16 -5.91 5.83
C VAL A 33 2.78 -5.70 7.20
N ALA A 34 2.10 -6.15 8.27
CA ALA A 34 2.63 -6.05 9.62
C ALA A 34 3.93 -6.86 9.79
N LYS A 35 3.97 -8.10 9.26
CA LYS A 35 5.18 -8.94 9.27
C LYS A 35 6.32 -8.32 8.47
N GLU A 36 6.03 -7.80 7.27
CA GLU A 36 7.05 -7.15 6.43
C GLU A 36 7.64 -5.91 7.12
N ARG A 37 6.80 -5.06 7.73
CA ARG A 37 7.25 -3.89 8.49
C ARG A 37 8.10 -4.28 9.70
N ALA A 38 7.69 -5.33 10.42
CA ALA A 38 8.46 -5.85 11.55
C ALA A 38 9.83 -6.38 11.09
N GLY A 39 9.87 -7.18 10.01
CA GLY A 39 11.11 -7.72 9.45
C GLY A 39 12.07 -6.64 8.92
N ARG A 40 11.53 -5.59 8.28
CA ARG A 40 12.33 -4.43 7.84
C ARG A 40 12.90 -3.62 9.02
N LYS A 41 12.13 -3.44 10.09
CA LYS A 41 12.56 -2.66 11.27
C LYS A 41 13.58 -3.42 12.12
N LEU A 42 13.38 -4.73 12.28
CA LEU A 42 14.19 -5.56 13.18
C LEU A 42 15.37 -6.24 12.48
N GLY A 43 15.54 -6.06 11.17
CA GLY A 43 16.71 -6.52 10.43
C GLY A 43 16.99 -8.01 10.61
N GLY A 44 16.27 -8.88 9.90
CA GLY A 44 16.73 -10.25 9.66
C GLY A 44 16.75 -11.20 10.88
N HIS A 45 15.81 -11.10 11.82
CA HIS A 45 15.59 -12.16 12.81
C HIS A 45 14.76 -13.33 12.23
N ASN A 46 15.20 -13.89 11.10
CA ASN A 46 14.81 -15.24 10.70
C ASN A 46 15.99 -16.14 11.04
N SER A 47 15.97 -16.73 12.24
CA SER A 47 16.82 -17.86 12.59
C SER A 47 16.23 -19.11 11.93
N ASP A 48 16.72 -19.46 10.75
CA ASP A 48 16.69 -20.83 10.24
C ASP A 48 17.94 -21.58 10.72
#